data_AF-A0AAW1QEV8-F1
#
_entry.id   AF-A0AAW1QEV8-F1
#
_cell.length_a   1.000
_cell.length_b   1.000
_cell.length_c   1.000
_cell.angle_alpha   90.00
_cell.angle_beta   90.00
_cell.angle_gamma   90.00
#
_symmetry.space_group_name_H-M   'P 1'
#
loop_
_entity.id
_entity.type
_entity.pdbx_description
1 polymer ?
#
loop_
_entity_poly.entity_id
_entity_poly.type
_entity_poly.pdbx_seq_one_letter_code
_entity_poly.pdbx_strand_id
1 'polypeptide(L)' 'MDSRCANRVVTGAGVGGALGASIGALYGTYEAFRHRVPGIYKIRYIGQTTLSSAAVFGLFLGAGSLLHCGRSQGY' A
#
# COMPACT_ATOMS: atom_id res chain seq x y z
N MET A 1 -3.97 3.36 23.89
CA MET A 1 -3.10 3.57 22.72
C MET A 1 -2.65 5.03 22.69
N ASP A 2 -1.35 5.29 22.64
CA ASP A 2 -0.83 6.65 22.47
C ASP A 2 -1.24 7.24 21.11
N SER A 3 -1.86 8.42 21.11
CA SER A 3 -2.33 9.12 19.91
C SER A 3 -1.18 9.37 18.92
N ARG A 4 0.04 9.58 19.42
CA ARG A 4 1.26 9.78 18.62
C ARG A 4 1.69 8.49 17.90
N CYS A 5 1.55 7.34 18.56
CA CYS A 5 1.88 6.05 17.93
C CYS A 5 0.82 5.62 16.93
N ALA A 6 -0.46 5.78 17.25
CA ALA A 6 -1.53 5.56 16.28
C ALA A 6 -1.35 6.45 15.03
N ASN A 7 -1.00 7.73 15.23
CA ASN A 7 -0.74 8.63 14.10
C ASN A 7 0.44 8.16 13.25
N ARG A 8 1.56 7.74 13.84
CA ARG A 8 2.70 7.19 13.07
C ARG A 8 2.34 5.93 12.28
N VAL A 9 1.56 5.03 12.86
CA VAL A 9 1.08 3.82 12.17
C VAL A 9 0.18 4.18 10.99
N VAL A 10 -0.75 5.11 11.17
CA VAL A 10 -1.62 5.60 10.09
C VAL A 10 -0.83 6.31 9.01
N THR A 11 0.16 7.16 9.36
CA THR A 11 1.03 7.79 8.38
C THR A 11 1.86 6.77 7.62
N GLY A 12 2.45 5.78 8.30
CA GLY A 12 3.21 4.70 7.66
C GLY A 12 2.37 3.85 6.72
N ALA A 13 1.19 3.43 7.17
CA ALA A 13 0.24 2.70 6.34
C ALA A 13 -0.27 3.52 5.15
N GLY A 14 -0.56 4.82 5.38
CA GLY A 14 -1.01 5.74 4.32
C GLY A 14 0.05 5.96 3.25
N VAL A 15 1.32 6.17 3.65
CA VAL A 15 2.45 6.32 2.72
C VAL A 15 2.68 5.02 1.94
N GLY A 16 2.69 3.86 2.62
CA GLY A 16 2.83 2.56 1.96
C GLY A 16 1.69 2.24 1.00
N GLY A 17 0.46 2.56 1.39
CA GLY A 17 -0.73 2.41 0.55
C GLY A 17 -0.68 3.31 -0.68
N ALA A 18 -0.32 4.59 -0.52
CA ALA A 18 -0.20 5.52 -1.64
C ALA A 18 0.90 5.12 -2.63
N LEU A 19 2.06 4.67 -2.13
CA LEU A 19 3.16 4.17 -2.96
C LEU A 19 2.76 2.90 -3.72
N GLY A 20 2.23 1.90 -3.01
CA GLY A 20 1.79 0.66 -3.63
C GLY A 20 0.63 0.86 -4.61
N ALA A 21 -0.24 1.82 -4.35
CA ALA A 21 -1.30 2.21 -5.28
C ALA A 21 -0.75 2.90 -6.54
N SER A 22 0.21 3.81 -6.39
CA SER A 22 0.82 4.52 -7.52
C SER A 22 1.59 3.56 -8.44
N ILE A 23 2.43 2.69 -7.85
CA ILE A 23 3.22 1.71 -8.59
C ILE A 23 2.31 0.65 -9.22
N GLY A 24 1.32 0.16 -8.47
CA GLY A 24 0.34 -0.81 -8.97
C GLY A 24 -0.52 -0.27 -10.10
N ALA A 25 -0.89 1.02 -10.05
CA ALA A 25 -1.61 1.68 -11.12
C ALA A 25 -0.73 1.85 -12.37
N LEU A 26 0.54 2.26 -12.22
CA LEU A 26 1.47 2.39 -13.36
C LEU A 26 1.75 1.03 -14.02
N TYR A 27 2.18 0.03 -13.25
CA TYR A 27 2.50 -1.29 -13.80
C TYR A 27 1.25 -2.01 -14.29
N GLY A 28 0.13 -1.90 -13.56
CA GLY A 28 -1.15 -2.43 -13.98
C GLY A 28 -1.60 -1.82 -15.31
N THR A 29 -1.58 -0.49 -15.44
CA THR A 29 -1.99 0.16 -16.69
C THR A 29 -1.06 -0.18 -17.84
N TYR A 30 0.25 -0.21 -17.62
CA TYR A 30 1.25 -0.58 -18.63
C TYR A 30 1.04 -2.00 -19.16
N GLU A 31 0.97 -2.99 -18.26
CA GLU A 31 0.69 -4.39 -18.59
C GLU A 31 -0.62 -4.54 -19.36
N ALA A 32 -1.63 -3.79 -18.96
CA ALA A 32 -2.95 -3.89 -19.51
C ALA A 32 -3.10 -3.22 -20.88
N PHE A 33 -2.32 -2.18 -21.19
CA PHE A 33 -2.20 -1.65 -22.55
C PHE A 33 -1.35 -2.57 -23.44
N ARG A 34 -0.27 -3.15 -22.90
CA ARG A 34 0.63 -4.04 -23.63
C ARG A 34 -0.02 -5.37 -24.01
N HIS A 35 -0.83 -5.97 -23.14
CA HIS A 35 -1.50 -7.26 -23.40
C HIS A 35 -2.81 -7.15 -24.20
N ARG A 36 -3.18 -5.96 -24.73
CA ARG A 36 -4.45 -5.72 -25.46
C ARG A 36 -5.68 -6.32 -24.76
N VAL A 37 -5.74 -6.23 -23.43
CA VAL A 37 -6.83 -6.85 -22.65
C VAL A 37 -8.15 -6.12 -22.95
N PRO A 38 -9.17 -6.78 -23.51
CA PRO A 38 -10.41 -6.10 -23.91
C PRO A 38 -11.33 -5.84 -22.70
N GLY A 39 -11.87 -4.62 -22.62
CA GLY A 39 -13.02 -4.27 -21.77
C GLY A 39 -12.76 -4.16 -20.26
N ILE A 40 -13.82 -4.38 -19.45
CA ILE A 40 -13.89 -4.17 -17.99
C ILE A 40 -12.91 -5.05 -17.19
N TYR A 41 -12.48 -6.19 -17.75
CA TYR A 41 -11.49 -7.07 -17.12
C TYR A 41 -10.14 -6.38 -16.90
N LYS A 42 -9.80 -5.40 -17.76
CA LYS A 42 -8.62 -4.54 -17.62
C LYS A 42 -8.58 -3.83 -16.27
N ILE A 43 -9.72 -3.25 -15.87
CA ILE A 43 -9.88 -2.43 -14.68
C ILE A 43 -9.81 -3.30 -13.42
N ARG A 44 -10.41 -4.50 -13.49
CA ARG A 44 -10.40 -5.46 -12.37
C ARG A 44 -9.01 -6.05 -12.13
N TYR A 45 -8.27 -6.35 -13.21
CA TYR A 45 -6.89 -6.83 -13.13
C TYR A 45 -5.94 -5.76 -12.56
N ILE A 46 -6.03 -4.53 -13.07
CA ILE A 46 -5.27 -3.38 -12.55
C ILE A 46 -5.65 -3.13 -11.09
N GLY A 47 -6.94 -3.15 -10.76
CA GLY A 47 -7.43 -2.95 -9.41
C GLY A 47 -6.90 -4.00 -8.44
N GLN A 48 -6.89 -5.29 -8.83
CA GLN A 48 -6.37 -6.36 -7.98
C GLN A 48 -4.86 -6.28 -7.77
N THR A 49 -4.08 -6.03 -8.82
CA THR A 49 -2.61 -5.90 -8.68
C THR A 49 -2.25 -4.65 -7.87
N THR A 50 -3.00 -3.57 -8.04
CA THR A 50 -2.85 -2.32 -7.29
C THR A 50 -3.21 -2.48 -5.82
N LEU A 51 -4.36 -3.08 -5.52
CA LEU A 51 -4.80 -3.33 -4.15
C LEU A 51 -3.87 -4.28 -3.41
N SER A 52 -3.41 -5.35 -4.08
CA SER A 52 -2.45 -6.28 -3.50
C SER A 52 -1.15 -5.57 -3.10
N SER A 53 -0.61 -4.76 -4.01
CA SER A 53 0.64 -4.02 -3.77
C SER A 53 0.46 -2.96 -2.66
N ALA A 54 -0.62 -2.18 -2.72
CA ALA A 54 -0.96 -1.19 -1.69
C ALA A 54 -1.17 -1.83 -0.30
N ALA A 55 -1.79 -3.00 -0.24
CA ALA A 55 -2.03 -3.71 1.02
C ALA A 55 -0.71 -4.20 1.64
N VAL A 56 0.20 -4.79 0.85
CA VAL A 56 1.48 -5.29 1.36
C VAL A 56 2.38 -4.15 1.82
N PHE A 57 2.56 -3.11 1.00
CA PHE A 57 3.38 -1.96 1.39
C PHE A 57 2.78 -1.17 2.55
N GLY A 58 1.46 -0.98 2.56
CA GLY A 58 0.73 -0.35 3.67
C GLY A 58 0.84 -1.13 4.97
N LEU A 59 0.69 -2.45 4.95
CA LEU A 59 0.88 -3.28 6.14
C LEU A 59 2.33 -3.29 6.61
N PHE A 60 3.30 -3.38 5.70
CA PHE A 60 4.72 -3.42 6.06
C PHE A 60 5.17 -2.12 6.73
N LEU A 61 4.84 -0.97 6.13
CA LEU A 61 5.18 0.34 6.68
C LEU A 61 4.35 0.67 7.92
N GLY A 62 3.07 0.29 7.96
CA GLY A 62 2.23 0.42 9.14
C GLY A 62 2.74 -0.39 10.34
N ALA A 63 3.06 -1.67 10.13
CA ALA A 63 3.61 -2.55 11.15
C ALA A 63 5.02 -2.12 11.58
N GLY A 64 5.88 -1.70 10.66
CA GLY A 64 7.20 -1.15 10.97
C GLY A 64 7.12 0.12 11.82
N SER A 65 6.13 0.99 11.55
CA SER A 65 5.85 2.18 12.35
C SER A 65 5.37 1.82 13.77
N LEU A 66 4.62 0.73 13.91
CA LEU A 66 4.13 0.21 15.19
C LEU A 66 5.30 -0.33 16.04
N LEU A 67 6.20 -1.11 15.44
CA LEU A 67 7.39 -1.65 16.09
C LEU A 67 8.36 -0.55 16.54
N HIS A 68 8.54 0.50 15.74
CA HIS A 68 9.37 1.64 16.09
C HIS A 68 8.82 2.42 17.30
N CYS A 69 7.50 2.52 17.39
CA CYS A 69 6.82 3.10 18.54
C CYS A 69 6.92 2.21 19.79
N GLY A 70 6.71 0.90 19.64
CA GLY A 70 6.88 -0.08 20.72
C GLY A 70 8.31 -0.12 21.29
N ARG A 71 9.34 0.10 20.45
CA ARG A 71 10.73 0.24 20.91
C ARG A 71 11.00 1.52 21.71
N SER A 72 10.22 2.59 21.50
CA SER A 72 10.39 3.86 22.22
C SER A 72 9.68 3.89 23.58
N GLN A 73 8.81 2.91 23.86
CA GLN A 73 8.06 2.75 25.11
C GLN A 73 8.70 1.69 26.04
N GLY A 74 9.92 1.24 25.71
CA GLY A 74 10.73 0.31 26.50
C GLY A 74 11.88 0.99 27.25
N TYR A 75 11.64 2.17 27.85
CA TYR A 75 12.44 2.69 28.95
C TYR A 75 11.53 2.90 30.17
#